data_AF-B4QPD8-F1
#
_entry.id   AF-B4QPD8-F1
#
_cell.length_a   1.000
_cell.length_b   1.000
_cell.length_c   1.000
_cell.angle_alpha   90.00
_cell.angle_beta   90.00
_cell.angle_gamma   90.00
#
_symmetry.space_group_name_H-M   'P 1'
#
loop_
_entity.id
_entity.type
_entity.pdbx_description
1 polymer ?
#
loop_
_entity_poly.entity_id
_entity_poly.type
_entity_poly.pdbx_seq_one_letter_code
_entity_poly.pdbx_strand_id
1 'polypeptide(L)'
;MENERSITDLPIEVLDLIFEELQSIVDKLQLAQVHEKLGKAFAYHSRSAFKKLTPFFGVTQELWVVLVSLCGSTVEEFSSRQIWNTPWSDILVETIEQHCPNLKSECVSGAMDTVPEEVQQHSVAYSSGGWALGA
;
A
#
# COMPACT_ATOMS: atom_id res chain seq x y z
N MET A 1 -43.66 -19.02 5.56
CA MET A 1 -42.41 -18.27 5.81
C MET A 1 -41.78 -18.07 4.46
N GLU A 2 -41.75 -16.84 3.97
CA GLU A 2 -40.96 -16.53 2.78
C GLU A 2 -39.49 -16.80 3.14
N ASN A 3 -38.79 -17.57 2.33
CA ASN A 3 -37.34 -17.70 2.48
C ASN A 3 -36.76 -16.32 2.17
N GLU A 4 -36.38 -15.57 3.21
CA GLU A 4 -35.58 -14.37 3.07
C GLU A 4 -34.30 -14.78 2.34
N ARG A 5 -34.18 -14.35 1.08
CA ARG A 5 -32.98 -14.56 0.28
C ARG A 5 -32.08 -13.37 0.51
N SER A 6 -30.89 -13.63 1.01
CA SER A 6 -29.84 -12.64 1.16
C SER A 6 -28.95 -12.62 -0.08
N ILE A 7 -28.33 -11.47 -0.36
CA ILE A 7 -27.24 -11.37 -1.33
C ILE A 7 -26.10 -12.35 -1.01
N THR A 8 -25.89 -12.64 0.27
CA THR A 8 -24.88 -13.60 0.74
C THR A 8 -25.26 -15.05 0.49
N ASP A 9 -26.43 -15.36 -0.06
CA ASP A 9 -26.76 -16.72 -0.51
C ASP A 9 -26.19 -17.01 -1.90
N LEU A 10 -25.83 -15.97 -2.67
CA LEU A 10 -25.28 -16.11 -4.02
C LEU A 10 -23.90 -16.81 -4.01
N PRO A 11 -23.55 -17.57 -5.06
CA PRO A 11 -22.21 -18.11 -5.25
C PRO A 11 -21.15 -17.00 -5.32
N ILE A 12 -19.90 -17.34 -4.98
CA ILE A 12 -18.79 -16.37 -4.98
C ILE A 12 -18.59 -15.78 -6.38
N GLU A 13 -18.76 -16.58 -7.42
CA GLU A 13 -18.62 -16.19 -8.83
C GLU A 13 -19.68 -15.17 -9.25
N VAL A 14 -20.85 -15.17 -8.61
CA VAL A 14 -21.88 -14.15 -8.87
C VAL A 14 -21.60 -12.89 -8.06
N LEU A 15 -21.11 -13.03 -6.82
CA LEU A 15 -20.68 -11.89 -6.01
C LEU A 15 -19.48 -11.16 -6.64
N ASP A 16 -18.59 -11.88 -7.32
CA ASP A 16 -17.47 -11.33 -8.09
C ASP A 16 -17.93 -10.27 -9.10
N LEU A 17 -19.03 -10.53 -9.82
CA LEU A 17 -19.62 -9.57 -10.77
C LEU A 17 -20.05 -8.26 -10.10
N ILE A 18 -20.48 -8.31 -8.84
CA ILE A 18 -20.84 -7.11 -8.08
C ILE A 18 -19.58 -6.28 -7.79
N PHE A 19 -18.48 -6.95 -7.41
CA PHE A 19 -17.20 -6.28 -7.21
C PHE A 19 -16.60 -5.75 -8.51
N GLU A 20 -16.91 -6.34 -9.67
CA GLU A 20 -16.52 -5.82 -10.98
C GLU A 20 -17.18 -4.48 -11.31
N GLU A 21 -18.46 -4.30 -10.93
CA GLU A 21 -19.20 -3.06 -11.16
C GLU A 21 -18.74 -1.91 -10.25
N LEU A 22 -18.19 -2.21 -9.07
CA LEU A 22 -17.66 -1.19 -8.16
C LEU A 22 -16.35 -0.61 -8.71
N GLN A 23 -16.32 0.68 -9.02
CA GLN A 23 -15.11 1.35 -9.53
C GLN A 23 -14.14 1.77 -8.43
N SER A 24 -14.67 2.10 -7.24
CA SER A 24 -13.91 2.57 -6.09
C SER A 24 -13.40 1.39 -5.25
N ILE A 25 -12.09 1.34 -5.00
CA ILE A 25 -11.51 0.35 -4.07
C ILE A 25 -12.04 0.53 -2.65
N VAL A 26 -12.34 1.77 -2.25
CA VAL A 26 -12.93 2.07 -0.94
C VAL A 26 -14.30 1.41 -0.81
N ASP A 27 -15.13 1.52 -1.84
CA ASP A 27 -16.49 0.95 -1.85
C ASP A 27 -16.43 -0.58 -1.82
N LYS A 28 -15.49 -1.17 -2.57
CA LYS A 28 -15.22 -2.62 -2.53
C LYS A 28 -14.84 -3.07 -1.11
N LEU A 29 -13.87 -2.39 -0.48
CA LEU A 29 -13.40 -2.75 0.85
C LEU A 29 -14.49 -2.54 1.92
N GLN A 30 -15.32 -1.50 1.78
CA GLN A 30 -16.46 -1.29 2.67
C GLN A 30 -17.49 -2.42 2.52
N LEU A 31 -17.85 -2.81 1.30
CA LEU A 31 -18.75 -3.92 1.05
C LEU A 31 -18.19 -5.25 1.58
N ALA A 32 -16.90 -5.50 1.38
CA ALA A 32 -16.22 -6.70 1.83
C ALA A 32 -16.28 -6.89 3.36
N GLN A 33 -16.27 -5.80 4.12
CA GLN A 33 -16.33 -5.82 5.59
C GLN A 33 -17.72 -6.13 6.15
N VAL A 34 -18.79 -5.98 5.36
CA VAL A 34 -20.17 -6.16 5.84
C VAL A 34 -20.43 -7.62 6.23
N HIS A 35 -19.80 -8.57 5.53
CA HIS A 35 -20.05 -10.00 5.75
C HIS A 35 -18.87 -10.86 5.32
N GLU A 36 -18.55 -11.92 6.06
CA GLU A 36 -17.42 -12.82 5.79
C GLU A 36 -17.40 -13.34 4.34
N LYS A 37 -18.57 -13.74 3.82
CA LYS A 37 -18.70 -14.22 2.43
C LYS A 37 -18.41 -13.13 1.39
N LEU A 38 -18.75 -11.87 1.68
CA LEU A 38 -18.40 -10.74 0.81
C LEU A 38 -16.89 -10.48 0.84
N GLY A 39 -16.25 -10.63 2.00
CA GLY A 39 -14.79 -10.62 2.12
C GLY A 39 -14.11 -11.70 1.28
N LYS A 40 -14.64 -12.93 1.30
CA LYS A 40 -14.16 -14.03 0.44
C LYS A 40 -14.37 -13.74 -1.04
N ALA A 41 -15.51 -13.15 -1.40
CA ALA A 41 -15.79 -12.76 -2.79
C ALA A 41 -14.86 -11.63 -3.25
N PHE A 42 -14.55 -10.65 -2.41
CA PHE A 42 -13.56 -9.63 -2.71
C PHE A 42 -12.15 -10.21 -2.92
N ALA A 43 -11.73 -11.14 -2.05
CA ALA A 43 -10.44 -11.81 -2.19
C ALA A 43 -10.38 -12.64 -3.48
N TYR A 44 -11.48 -13.32 -3.82
CA TYR A 44 -11.62 -14.00 -5.11
C TYR A 44 -11.49 -13.01 -6.27
N HIS A 45 -12.27 -11.92 -6.27
CA HIS A 45 -12.24 -10.88 -7.30
C HIS A 45 -10.84 -10.34 -7.54
N SER A 46 -10.10 -10.08 -6.45
CA SER A 46 -8.84 -9.34 -6.50
C SER A 46 -7.59 -10.22 -6.59
N ARG A 47 -7.77 -11.55 -6.71
CA ARG A 47 -6.69 -12.57 -6.66
C ARG A 47 -5.55 -12.37 -7.65
N SER A 48 -5.82 -11.77 -8.81
CA SER A 48 -4.81 -11.46 -9.82
C SER A 48 -4.25 -10.04 -9.68
N ALA A 49 -5.07 -9.11 -9.21
CA ALA A 49 -4.73 -7.69 -9.09
C ALA A 49 -3.73 -7.42 -7.96
N PHE A 50 -3.83 -8.14 -6.84
CA PHE A 50 -3.00 -7.89 -5.65
C PHE A 50 -1.78 -8.80 -5.50
N LYS A 51 -1.36 -9.48 -6.56
CA LYS A 51 -0.03 -10.14 -6.56
C LYS A 51 1.10 -9.17 -6.25
N LYS A 52 0.97 -7.93 -6.74
CA LYS A 52 1.85 -6.82 -6.41
C LYS A 52 1.03 -5.73 -5.75
N LEU A 53 1.28 -5.52 -4.46
CA LEU A 53 0.58 -4.52 -3.68
C LEU A 53 1.35 -3.19 -3.73
N THR A 54 0.76 -2.21 -4.41
CA THR A 54 1.27 -0.83 -4.48
C THR A 54 0.34 0.09 -3.72
N PRO A 55 0.87 1.07 -2.97
CA PRO A 55 0.06 2.09 -2.33
C PRO A 55 -0.88 2.79 -3.31
N PHE A 56 -2.13 3.02 -2.91
CA PHE A 56 -3.16 3.75 -3.66
C PHE A 56 -3.54 5.02 -2.90
N PHE A 57 -3.83 6.09 -3.63
CA PHE A 57 -4.36 7.32 -3.03
C PHE A 57 -5.79 7.10 -2.50
N GLY A 58 -6.11 7.72 -1.37
CA GLY A 58 -7.47 7.76 -0.82
C GLY A 58 -7.90 6.56 0.02
N VAL A 59 -7.01 5.58 0.25
CA VAL A 59 -7.26 4.45 1.16
C VAL A 59 -6.71 4.78 2.54
N THR A 60 -7.57 4.74 3.57
CA THR A 60 -7.15 4.98 4.96
C THR A 60 -6.36 3.79 5.50
N GLN A 61 -5.63 4.00 6.60
CA GLN A 61 -4.83 2.96 7.23
C GLN A 61 -5.67 1.75 7.68
N GLU A 62 -6.90 1.98 8.13
CA GLU A 62 -7.82 0.92 8.55
C GLU A 62 -8.24 0.06 7.36
N LEU A 63 -8.51 0.68 6.21
CA LEU A 63 -8.85 -0.03 4.98
C LEU A 63 -7.65 -0.80 4.41
N TRP A 64 -6.42 -0.32 4.65
CA TRP A 64 -5.21 -1.08 4.36
C TRP A 64 -5.11 -2.37 5.16
N VAL A 65 -5.39 -2.32 6.46
CA VAL A 65 -5.44 -3.52 7.32
C VAL A 65 -6.46 -4.51 6.76
N VAL A 66 -7.66 -4.05 6.41
CA VAL A 66 -8.71 -4.89 5.82
C VAL A 66 -8.25 -5.54 4.52
N LEU A 67 -7.65 -4.77 3.62
CA LEU A 67 -7.16 -5.27 2.33
C LEU A 67 -6.12 -6.36 2.54
N VAL A 68 -5.14 -6.11 3.41
CA VAL A 68 -4.05 -7.05 3.70
C VAL A 68 -4.60 -8.31 4.38
N SER A 69 -5.52 -8.18 5.33
CA SER A 69 -6.14 -9.34 5.98
C SER A 69 -6.93 -10.23 5.02
N LEU A 70 -7.62 -9.65 4.03
CA LEU A 70 -8.42 -10.40 3.06
C LEU A 70 -7.57 -11.01 1.94
N CYS A 71 -6.57 -10.28 1.45
CA CYS A 71 -5.84 -10.63 0.23
C CYS A 71 -4.38 -11.02 0.46
N GLY A 72 -3.85 -10.92 1.68
CA GLY A 72 -2.43 -11.08 1.98
C GLY A 72 -1.84 -12.41 1.48
N SER A 73 -2.60 -13.49 1.54
CA SER A 73 -2.17 -14.80 1.02
C SER A 73 -1.87 -14.81 -0.49
N THR A 74 -2.38 -13.84 -1.24
CA THR A 74 -2.12 -13.69 -2.68
C THR A 74 -1.02 -12.69 -3.00
N VAL A 75 -0.55 -11.93 -2.01
CA VAL A 75 0.48 -10.90 -2.18
C VAL A 75 1.84 -11.58 -2.28
N GLU A 76 2.51 -11.37 -3.41
CA GLU A 76 3.85 -11.87 -3.69
C GLU A 76 4.90 -10.75 -3.61
N GLU A 77 4.51 -9.53 -3.95
CA GLU A 77 5.37 -8.36 -3.94
C GLU A 77 4.69 -7.19 -3.24
N PHE A 78 5.47 -6.44 -2.49
CA PHE A 78 5.01 -5.23 -1.83
C PHE A 78 5.99 -4.09 -2.08
N SER A 79 5.45 -2.92 -2.43
CA SER A 79 6.24 -1.72 -2.73
C SER A 79 5.92 -0.65 -1.72
N SER A 80 6.83 -0.34 -0.80
CA SER A 80 6.65 0.76 0.17
C SER A 80 7.01 2.13 -0.40
N ARG A 81 7.29 2.22 -1.71
CA ARG A 81 7.67 3.46 -2.40
C ARG A 81 6.67 4.57 -2.02
N GLN A 82 7.16 5.51 -1.21
CA GLN A 82 6.38 6.48 -0.44
C GLN A 82 5.26 7.10 -1.28
N ILE A 83 4.01 6.88 -0.86
CA ILE A 83 3.02 7.93 -1.04
C ILE A 83 3.38 8.98 0.00
N TRP A 84 3.72 10.15 -0.51
CA TRP A 84 3.96 11.36 0.26
C TRP A 84 2.82 11.50 1.29
N ASN A 85 3.15 11.45 2.58
CA ASN A 85 2.27 11.72 3.74
C ASN A 85 1.42 10.59 4.34
N THR A 86 1.71 9.30 4.13
CA THR A 86 1.12 8.25 4.99
C THR A 86 2.22 7.53 5.76
N PRO A 87 2.50 7.91 7.03
CA PRO A 87 3.38 7.11 7.86
C PRO A 87 2.76 5.72 8.04
N TRP A 88 3.54 4.69 7.73
CA TRP A 88 3.17 3.31 8.01
C TRP A 88 3.05 3.16 9.52
N SER A 89 1.88 2.76 10.01
CA SER A 89 1.73 2.41 11.43
C SER A 89 2.32 1.03 11.70
N ASP A 90 2.80 0.80 12.91
CA ASP A 90 3.24 -0.51 13.40
C ASP A 90 2.15 -1.60 13.19
N ILE A 91 0.87 -1.24 13.35
CA ILE A 91 -0.29 -2.14 13.14
C ILE A 91 -0.31 -2.69 11.71
N LEU A 92 -0.05 -1.85 10.71
CA LEU A 92 -0.09 -2.26 9.30
C LEU A 92 1.11 -3.16 8.96
N VAL A 93 2.29 -2.86 9.52
CA VAL A 93 3.48 -3.70 9.38
C VAL A 93 3.21 -5.09 9.97
N GLU A 94 2.71 -5.15 11.20
CA GLU A 94 2.34 -6.42 11.86
C GLU A 94 1.28 -7.18 11.05
N THR A 95 0.28 -6.48 10.51
CA THR A 95 -0.77 -7.11 9.69
C THR A 95 -0.18 -7.75 8.43
N ILE A 96 0.78 -7.08 7.77
CA ILE A 96 1.47 -7.60 6.58
C ILE A 96 2.27 -8.85 6.95
N GLU A 97 3.06 -8.81 8.02
CA GLU A 97 3.83 -9.96 8.49
C GLU A 97 2.94 -11.18 8.78
N GLN A 98 1.76 -10.95 9.37
CA GLN A 98 0.81 -12.00 9.72
C GLN A 98 0.06 -12.59 8.52
N HIS A 99 -0.33 -11.75 7.55
CA HIS A 99 -1.28 -12.14 6.51
C HIS A 99 -0.64 -12.35 5.13
N CYS A 100 0.63 -11.98 4.92
CA CYS A 100 1.34 -12.11 3.64
C CYS A 100 2.43 -13.20 3.66
N PRO A 101 2.08 -14.49 3.79
CA PRO A 101 3.06 -15.58 3.87
C PRO A 101 3.85 -15.80 2.57
N ASN A 102 3.33 -15.32 1.43
CA ASN A 102 3.90 -15.52 0.11
C ASN A 102 4.74 -14.34 -0.37
N LEU A 103 5.07 -13.40 0.52
CA LEU A 103 5.85 -12.21 0.18
C LEU A 103 7.30 -12.61 -0.19
N LYS A 104 7.66 -12.43 -1.46
CA LYS A 104 8.97 -12.82 -2.04
C LYS A 104 9.95 -11.66 -2.09
N SER A 105 9.44 -10.44 -2.28
CA SER A 105 10.27 -9.24 -2.35
C SER A 105 9.56 -8.06 -1.71
N GLU A 106 10.25 -7.44 -0.75
CA GLU A 106 9.89 -6.14 -0.22
C GLU A 106 10.75 -5.10 -0.94
N CYS A 107 10.16 -4.31 -1.84
CA CYS A 107 10.83 -3.15 -2.38
C CYS A 107 10.69 -1.99 -1.38
N VAL A 108 11.50 -2.05 -0.32
CA VAL A 108 11.73 -0.89 0.55
C VAL A 108 12.69 0.02 -0.16
N SER A 109 12.19 1.09 -0.77
CA SER A 109 13.07 2.19 -1.15
C SER A 109 13.44 2.97 0.12
N GLY A 110 14.40 2.44 0.88
CA GLY A 110 15.19 3.23 1.80
C GLY A 110 16.16 4.08 1.00
N ALA A 111 15.99 5.41 1.06
CA ALA A 111 17.02 6.45 1.00
C ALA A 111 16.40 7.78 0.54
N MET A 112 15.85 8.55 1.48
CA MET A 112 16.55 9.80 1.77
C MET A 112 17.35 9.50 3.03
N ASP A 113 18.57 9.02 2.84
CA ASP A 113 19.62 9.32 3.81
C ASP A 113 19.58 10.84 3.96
N THR A 114 19.07 11.32 5.09
CA THR A 114 19.43 12.64 5.56
C THR A 114 20.95 12.65 5.62
N VAL A 115 21.54 13.36 4.66
CA VAL A 115 22.95 13.73 4.58
C VAL A 115 23.48 13.93 6.01
N PRO A 116 24.50 13.19 6.47
CA PRO A 116 25.18 13.55 7.70
C PRO A 116 25.71 14.97 7.51
N GLU A 117 25.23 15.88 8.34
CA GLU A 117 25.66 17.28 8.42
C GLU A 117 27.09 17.34 8.97
N GLU A 118 28.07 16.80 8.25
CA GLU A 118 29.45 16.75 8.74
C GLU A 118 30.51 16.59 7.63
N VAL A 119 30.31 17.15 6.43
CA VAL A 119 31.43 17.37 5.48
C VAL A 119 31.19 18.62 4.63
N GLN A 120 31.25 19.81 5.23
CA GLN A 120 31.41 21.04 4.44
C GLN A 120 32.16 22.19 5.12
N GLN A 121 33.16 21.86 5.94
CA GLN A 121 34.25 22.78 6.24
C GLN A 121 35.54 21.97 6.27
N HIS A 122 36.24 21.95 5.14
CA HIS A 122 37.70 21.95 4.98
C HIS A 122 38.02 21.59 3.52
N SER A 123 37.97 22.60 2.63
CA SER A 123 38.98 22.83 1.59
C SER A 123 38.53 24.01 0.72
N VAL A 124 38.80 25.23 1.19
CA VAL A 124 39.00 26.37 0.28
C VAL A 124 40.39 26.89 0.58
N ALA A 125 41.36 26.41 -0.19
CA ALA A 125 42.66 27.06 -0.33
C ALA A 125 43.20 26.79 -1.74
N TYR A 126 43.78 27.85 -2.32
CA TYR A 126 44.34 28.03 -3.66
C TYR A 126 43.32 28.36 -4.77
N SER A 127 43.48 29.40 -5.57
CA SER A 127 44.39 30.56 -5.62
C SER A 127 43.98 31.33 -6.87
N SER A 128 43.65 32.61 -6.73
CA SER A 128 43.83 33.57 -7.81
C SER A 128 43.98 34.96 -7.19
N GLY A 129 45.24 35.35 -6.90
CA GLY A 129 45.60 36.76 -6.87
C GLY A 129 45.47 37.37 -8.27
N GLY A 130 45.38 38.66 -8.48
CA GLY A 130 45.28 39.81 -7.60
C GLY A 130 45.26 41.08 -8.47
N TRP A 131 45.24 42.23 -7.79
CA TRP A 131 45.60 43.58 -8.26
C TRP A 131 44.66 44.28 -9.26
N ALA A 132 43.97 45.31 -8.78
CA ALA A 132 44.04 46.65 -9.40
C ALA A 132 43.58 47.73 -8.39
N LEU A 133 44.53 48.59 -8.03
CA LEU A 133 44.36 49.90 -7.40
C LEU A 133 43.73 50.89 -8.39
N GLY A 134 43.13 51.94 -7.85
CA GLY A 134 42.32 52.93 -8.57
C GLY A 134 43.04 53.83 -9.57
N ALA A 135 42.20 54.63 -10.23
CA ALA A 135 42.46 55.94 -10.81
C ALA A 135 41.14 56.73 -10.70
#